data_AF-A0A3M1D5A0-F1
#
_entry.id   AF-A0A3M1D5A0-F1
#
_cell.length_a   1.000
_cell.length_b   1.000
_cell.length_c   1.000
_cell.angle_alpha   90.00
_cell.angle_beta   90.00
_cell.angle_gamma   90.00
#
_symmetry.space_group_name_H-M   'P 1'
#
loop_
_entity.id
_entity.type
_entity.pdbx_description
1 polymer ?
#
loop_
_entity_poly.entity_id
_entity_poly.type
_entity_poly.pdbx_seq_one_letter_code
_entity_poly.pdbx_strand_id
1 'polypeptide(L)'
;NQLESLADNRRQILEDFADGRRDQVERGKRDRARCFFILPDRPERARLLAATLLAQGIELQAAKKPVRAEGLHDPWTAKAQSLALPPGTILVRSDQPLRPLVHNLLDFHQPMSREFLREERMWLERRSRSRLYETTAWSLSLLFGASVLWSSKVPAAGFAAFEKVPPVGRRSVPKATYGWLVDGERDDSVALAARMVAKGSTVRVATEPFTFGGRKFERGTLLFRIEENEGLAAELEDSLRGLDVEPVAANGVLVESGPDLGGEEFRPLRQPHTAIFAGYPFSPVEFGEIWYLFDRKLGVPFSGIEIARFKEIDLDIYNVLVIPPCFGGAGECSAAMPEPVRKRIESWVRRGGTLVAIGSAAQAVASAEWKLVKIRPRGQVLDRFPPVVLGLSPIQAVQAGRFRAAGLVLPHRAGKDKAASKEDRYAGYKSFDSPYDVEPVVGDGASLFCAPDSPRYMPPKRPVDLVEWTKALLPSPDTKPERLKPYLEVADGRLRRFHPRGAILRVDVDRELWLGFGLPEKIAVHFRAGDVLVADWPVEVPARFASPDKLHLSGLLWPEAAGRIARTAYVAREQIERGQVILFADDPAFRAASLDSARLVLNAIVLGPGLGTRWSAPVR
;
A
#
# COMPACT_ATOMS: atom_id res chain seq x y z
N ASN A 1 -4.56 -47.87 -9.54
CA ASN A 1 -3.42 -47.34 -10.32
C ASN A 1 -2.52 -46.32 -9.62
N GLN A 2 -2.87 -45.05 -9.37
CA GLN A 2 -1.90 -44.12 -8.75
C GLN A 2 -1.57 -44.44 -7.27
N LEU A 3 -2.57 -44.85 -6.48
CA LEU A 3 -2.36 -45.20 -5.07
C LEU A 3 -1.58 -46.52 -4.89
N GLU A 4 -1.82 -47.50 -5.76
CA GLU A 4 -1.06 -48.77 -5.78
C GLU A 4 0.40 -48.52 -6.17
N SER A 5 0.65 -47.73 -7.22
CA SER A 5 2.01 -47.32 -7.59
C SER A 5 2.73 -46.59 -6.45
N LEU A 6 2.04 -45.75 -5.68
CA LEU A 6 2.63 -45.09 -4.51
C LEU A 6 2.93 -46.08 -3.39
N ALA A 7 2.04 -47.05 -3.14
CA ALA A 7 2.25 -48.10 -2.14
C ALA A 7 3.43 -49.02 -2.49
N ASP A 8 3.53 -49.41 -3.76
CA ASP A 8 4.58 -50.30 -4.29
C ASP A 8 5.96 -49.63 -4.27
N ASN A 9 6.00 -48.31 -4.49
CA ASN A 9 7.24 -47.53 -4.54
C ASN A 9 7.49 -46.71 -3.25
N ARG A 10 6.77 -46.98 -2.16
CA ARG A 10 6.78 -46.15 -0.94
C ARG A 10 8.16 -45.85 -0.40
N ARG A 11 9.07 -46.83 -0.44
CA ARG A 11 10.42 -46.70 0.12
C ARG A 11 11.26 -45.73 -0.72
N GLN A 12 11.26 -45.92 -2.04
CA GLN A 12 11.97 -45.03 -2.95
C GLN A 12 11.44 -43.59 -2.85
N ILE A 13 10.11 -43.41 -2.81
CA ILE A 13 9.50 -42.08 -2.69
C ILE A 13 9.92 -41.37 -1.39
N LEU A 14 9.99 -42.10 -0.26
CA LEU A 14 10.43 -41.54 1.02
C LEU A 14 11.93 -41.23 1.03
N GLU A 15 12.75 -42.08 0.40
CA GLU A 15 14.19 -41.84 0.21
C GLU A 15 14.43 -40.61 -0.66
N ASP A 16 13.78 -40.51 -1.83
CA ASP A 16 13.85 -39.35 -2.73
C ASP A 16 13.36 -38.06 -2.05
N PHE A 17 12.28 -38.15 -1.26
CA PHE A 17 11.77 -37.02 -0.48
C PHE A 17 12.81 -36.56 0.55
N ALA A 18 13.42 -37.48 1.30
CA ALA A 18 14.45 -37.16 2.29
C ALA A 18 15.73 -36.59 1.64
N ASP A 19 16.14 -37.15 0.50
CA ASP A 19 17.30 -36.69 -0.27
C ASP A 19 17.07 -35.29 -0.84
N GLY A 20 15.89 -35.04 -1.42
CA GLY A 20 15.50 -33.72 -1.89
C GLY A 20 15.53 -32.67 -0.77
N ARG A 21 15.05 -33.02 0.43
CA ARG A 21 15.11 -32.13 1.61
C ARG A 21 16.55 -31.89 2.08
N ARG A 22 17.41 -32.91 2.10
CA ARG A 22 18.84 -32.78 2.44
C ARG A 22 19.59 -31.90 1.44
N ASP A 23 19.34 -32.09 0.15
CA ASP A 23 19.88 -31.25 -0.93
C ASP A 23 19.47 -29.78 -0.76
N GLN A 24 18.23 -29.50 -0.36
CA GLN A 24 17.80 -28.13 -0.07
C GLN A 24 18.60 -27.49 1.09
N VAL A 25 18.93 -28.23 2.15
CA VAL A 25 19.77 -27.73 3.25
C VAL A 25 21.17 -27.36 2.73
N GLU A 26 21.80 -28.21 1.92
CA GLU A 26 23.13 -27.94 1.37
C GLU A 26 23.14 -26.76 0.40
N ARG A 27 22.10 -26.62 -0.44
CA ARG A 27 21.92 -25.44 -1.29
C ARG A 27 21.75 -24.17 -0.45
N GLY A 28 21.01 -24.26 0.66
CA GLY A 28 20.81 -23.19 1.63
C GLY A 28 22.10 -22.54 2.11
N LYS A 29 23.12 -23.35 2.38
CA LYS A 29 24.44 -22.88 2.83
C LYS A 29 25.17 -22.01 1.79
N ARG A 30 24.77 -22.08 0.52
CA ARG A 30 25.38 -21.39 -0.62
C ARG A 30 24.48 -20.29 -1.19
N ASP A 31 23.30 -20.10 -0.61
CA ASP A 31 22.39 -19.05 -1.06
C ASP A 31 23.03 -17.67 -0.91
N ARG A 32 22.54 -16.74 -1.73
CA ARG A 32 22.86 -15.33 -1.57
C ARG A 32 22.28 -14.78 -0.27
N ALA A 33 20.98 -14.97 -0.07
CA ALA A 33 20.28 -14.61 1.16
C ALA A 33 20.19 -15.85 2.07
N ARG A 34 21.20 -16.00 2.93
CA ARG A 34 21.30 -17.15 3.86
C ARG A 34 20.48 -16.97 5.12
N CYS A 35 20.23 -15.71 5.49
CA CYS A 35 19.46 -15.34 6.67
C CYS A 35 18.52 -14.19 6.36
N PHE A 36 17.32 -14.24 6.94
CA PHE A 36 16.37 -13.15 7.05
C PHE A 36 16.15 -12.82 8.52
N PHE A 37 16.15 -11.55 8.87
CA PHE A 37 16.02 -11.03 10.23
C PHE A 37 14.77 -10.16 10.32
N ILE A 38 13.74 -10.65 10.99
CA ILE A 38 12.50 -9.93 11.26
C ILE A 38 12.70 -9.13 12.54
N LEU A 39 12.67 -7.80 12.43
CA LEU A 39 12.88 -6.89 13.56
C LEU A 39 11.60 -6.73 14.40
N PRO A 40 11.73 -6.48 15.72
CA PRO A 40 10.59 -6.34 16.63
C PRO A 40 10.04 -4.90 16.74
N ASP A 41 10.43 -3.98 15.85
CA ASP A 41 9.97 -2.58 15.81
C ASP A 41 8.47 -2.45 15.49
N ARG A 42 7.93 -3.39 14.73
CA ARG A 42 6.49 -3.55 14.44
C ARG A 42 6.00 -4.88 15.01
N PRO A 43 5.79 -5.00 16.34
CA PRO A 43 5.63 -6.30 16.98
C PRO A 43 4.39 -7.06 16.50
N GLU A 44 3.28 -6.39 16.18
CA GLU A 44 2.08 -7.04 15.58
C GLU A 44 2.40 -7.72 14.25
N ARG A 45 3.15 -7.03 13.38
CA ARG A 45 3.52 -7.50 12.03
C ARG A 45 4.59 -8.57 12.08
N ALA A 46 5.60 -8.38 12.92
CA ALA A 46 6.64 -9.38 13.17
C ALA A 46 6.02 -10.67 13.72
N ARG A 47 5.07 -10.55 14.66
CA ARG A 47 4.31 -11.67 15.21
C ARG A 47 3.50 -12.40 14.14
N LEU A 48 2.76 -11.65 13.31
CA LEU A 48 1.96 -12.23 12.23
C LEU A 48 2.83 -12.96 11.19
N LEU A 49 3.95 -12.36 10.79
CA LEU A 49 4.89 -12.99 9.87
C LEU A 49 5.46 -14.27 10.47
N ALA A 50 5.94 -14.22 11.73
CA ALA A 50 6.46 -15.40 12.42
C ALA A 50 5.41 -16.51 12.58
N ALA A 51 4.17 -16.16 12.93
CA ALA A 51 3.07 -17.12 13.04
C ALA A 51 2.77 -17.77 11.69
N THR A 52 2.77 -16.98 10.61
CA THR A 52 2.55 -17.47 9.25
C THR A 52 3.66 -18.43 8.83
N LEU A 53 4.92 -18.10 9.08
CA LEU A 53 6.07 -18.96 8.75
C LEU A 53 6.03 -20.28 9.55
N LEU A 54 5.79 -20.23 10.87
CA LEU A 54 5.66 -21.44 11.69
C LEU A 54 4.50 -22.34 11.26
N ALA A 55 3.36 -21.74 10.88
CA ALA A 55 2.21 -22.50 10.37
C ALA A 55 2.53 -23.26 9.07
N GLN A 56 3.50 -22.79 8.28
CA GLN A 56 4.02 -23.48 7.10
C GLN A 56 5.12 -24.51 7.43
N GLY A 57 5.49 -24.67 8.70
CA GLY A 57 6.56 -25.55 9.17
C GLY A 57 7.96 -24.99 8.98
N ILE A 58 8.12 -23.70 8.70
CA ILE A 58 9.42 -23.04 8.54
C ILE A 58 10.07 -22.88 9.92
N GLU A 59 11.32 -23.31 10.04
CA GLU A 59 12.09 -23.23 11.27
C GLU A 59 12.55 -21.79 11.54
N LEU A 60 12.28 -21.31 12.76
CA LEU A 60 12.61 -19.97 13.22
C LEU A 60 13.52 -20.03 14.46
N GLN A 61 14.34 -18.99 14.62
CA GLN A 61 15.12 -18.76 15.83
C GLN A 61 14.89 -17.33 16.33
N ALA A 62 15.10 -17.04 17.61
CA ALA A 62 14.94 -15.71 18.18
C ALA A 62 16.11 -15.32 19.09
N ALA A 63 16.47 -14.03 19.06
CA ALA A 63 17.49 -13.46 19.92
C ALA A 63 16.92 -13.09 21.29
N LYS A 64 17.53 -13.58 22.38
CA LYS A 64 17.16 -13.19 23.76
C LYS A 64 17.93 -11.97 24.29
N LYS A 65 19.06 -11.66 23.67
CA LYS A 65 19.96 -10.54 23.98
C LYS A 65 20.33 -9.85 22.66
N PRO A 66 20.88 -8.63 22.67
CA PRO A 66 21.35 -8.01 21.44
C PRO A 66 22.39 -8.90 20.72
N VAL A 67 22.26 -9.06 19.41
CA VAL A 67 23.20 -9.85 18.58
C VAL A 67 23.80 -8.99 17.49
N ARG A 68 25.12 -8.89 17.43
CA ARG A 68 25.80 -8.19 16.33
C ARG A 68 25.70 -9.01 15.05
N ALA A 69 25.22 -8.39 13.98
CA ALA A 69 25.17 -8.97 12.64
C ALA A 69 25.74 -7.99 11.61
N GLU A 70 26.28 -8.54 10.53
CA GLU A 70 26.98 -7.81 9.48
C GLU A 70 26.43 -8.16 8.10
N GLY A 71 26.68 -7.28 7.12
CA GLY A 71 26.21 -7.49 5.75
C GLY A 71 24.68 -7.53 5.68
N LEU A 72 24.01 -6.81 6.58
CA LEU A 72 22.57 -6.69 6.60
C LEU A 72 22.15 -5.77 5.47
N HIS A 73 21.25 -6.23 4.62
CA HIS A 73 20.66 -5.47 3.52
C HIS A 73 19.19 -5.20 3.82
N ASP A 74 18.79 -3.96 3.60
CA ASP A 74 17.40 -3.50 3.68
C ASP A 74 16.74 -3.64 2.28
N PRO A 75 15.46 -4.00 2.17
CA PRO A 75 14.81 -4.21 0.87
C PRO A 75 14.55 -2.95 0.07
N TRP A 76 14.61 -1.78 0.70
CA TRP A 76 14.44 -0.47 0.10
C TRP A 76 15.75 0.12 -0.42
N THR A 77 16.91 -0.39 0.03
CA THR A 77 18.22 0.18 -0.35
C THR A 77 19.25 -0.90 -0.62
N ALA A 78 20.13 -0.70 -1.60
CA ALA A 78 21.20 -1.65 -1.87
C ALA A 78 22.33 -1.66 -0.82
N LYS A 79 22.26 -0.82 0.23
CA LYS A 79 23.37 -0.57 1.15
C LYS A 79 23.46 -1.68 2.21
N ALA A 80 24.65 -2.24 2.34
CA ALA A 80 24.98 -3.14 3.45
C ALA A 80 25.25 -2.33 4.73
N GLN A 81 24.81 -2.86 5.86
CA GLN A 81 25.07 -2.29 7.18
C GLN A 81 25.45 -3.36 8.19
N SER A 82 26.07 -2.94 9.30
CA SER A 82 26.31 -3.78 10.47
C SER A 82 25.59 -3.15 11.65
N LEU A 83 24.76 -3.95 12.33
CA LEU A 83 23.89 -3.47 13.40
C LEU A 83 23.93 -4.44 14.60
N ALA A 84 23.69 -3.91 15.79
CA ALA A 84 23.31 -4.70 16.94
C ALA A 84 21.80 -4.96 16.87
N LEU A 85 21.42 -6.17 16.45
CA LEU A 85 20.01 -6.58 16.37
C LEU A 85 19.42 -6.65 17.78
N PRO A 86 18.26 -6.02 18.04
CA PRO A 86 17.67 -6.00 19.37
C PRO A 86 17.16 -7.39 19.80
N PRO A 87 16.99 -7.62 21.13
CA PRO A 87 16.25 -8.78 21.62
C PRO A 87 14.86 -8.87 20.99
N GLY A 88 14.39 -10.09 20.73
CA GLY A 88 13.14 -10.34 20.02
C GLY A 88 13.28 -10.39 18.49
N THR A 89 14.46 -10.08 17.94
CA THR A 89 14.73 -10.30 16.50
C THR A 89 14.58 -11.79 16.17
N ILE A 90 13.78 -12.08 15.16
CA ILE A 90 13.55 -13.45 14.66
C ILE A 90 14.44 -13.69 13.45
N LEU A 91 15.19 -14.78 13.48
CA LEU A 91 16.07 -15.26 12.42
C LEU A 91 15.40 -16.42 11.67
N VAL A 92 15.30 -16.28 10.35
CA VAL A 92 14.94 -17.35 9.41
C VAL A 92 16.18 -17.70 8.61
N ARG A 93 16.65 -18.94 8.70
CA ARG A 93 17.81 -19.41 7.91
C ARG A 93 17.35 -20.10 6.64
N SER A 94 18.08 -19.96 5.54
CA SER A 94 17.75 -20.67 4.29
C SER A 94 18.28 -22.12 4.27
N ASP A 95 19.23 -22.49 5.12
CA ASP A 95 19.76 -23.85 5.25
C ASP A 95 18.85 -24.77 6.08
N GLN A 96 17.61 -24.88 5.61
CA GLN A 96 16.57 -25.74 6.18
C GLN A 96 15.81 -26.50 5.06
N PRO A 97 15.11 -27.60 5.38
CA PRO A 97 14.43 -28.44 4.39
C PRO A 97 13.39 -27.71 3.53
N LEU A 98 12.77 -26.64 4.06
CA LEU A 98 11.77 -25.82 3.37
C LEU A 98 12.36 -24.60 2.65
N ARG A 99 13.66 -24.59 2.34
CA ARG A 99 14.36 -23.52 1.61
C ARG A 99 13.54 -22.92 0.44
N PRO A 100 12.95 -23.70 -0.49
CA PRO A 100 12.20 -23.10 -1.60
C PRO A 100 11.01 -22.26 -1.14
N LEU A 101 10.34 -22.67 -0.06
CA LEU A 101 9.22 -21.92 0.51
C LEU A 101 9.69 -20.66 1.24
N VAL A 102 10.81 -20.73 1.97
CA VAL A 102 11.44 -19.55 2.60
C VAL A 102 11.70 -18.47 1.55
N HIS A 103 12.35 -18.83 0.44
CA HIS A 103 12.62 -17.89 -0.66
C HIS A 103 11.35 -17.41 -1.36
N ASN A 104 10.35 -18.27 -1.55
CA ASN A 104 9.07 -17.84 -2.12
C ASN A 104 8.34 -16.79 -1.26
N LEU A 105 8.43 -16.91 0.07
CA LEU A 105 7.71 -16.01 0.99
C LEU A 105 8.51 -14.78 1.39
N LEU A 106 9.85 -14.87 1.48
CA LEU A 106 10.69 -13.82 2.06
C LEU A 106 11.62 -13.13 1.05
N ASP A 107 11.90 -13.72 -0.11
CA ASP A 107 12.68 -12.99 -1.12
C ASP A 107 11.95 -11.72 -1.51
N PHE A 108 12.71 -10.63 -1.57
CA PHE A 108 12.16 -9.33 -1.89
C PHE A 108 11.83 -9.21 -3.37
N HIS A 109 12.57 -9.91 -4.23
CA HIS A 109 12.34 -9.89 -5.67
C HIS A 109 12.77 -11.21 -6.31
N GLN A 110 11.94 -11.72 -7.23
CA GLN A 110 12.25 -12.89 -8.04
C GLN A 110 12.56 -12.43 -9.47
N PRO A 111 13.81 -12.57 -9.94
CA PRO A 111 14.18 -12.14 -11.29
C PRO A 111 13.57 -13.05 -12.35
N MET A 112 13.24 -12.47 -13.51
CA MET A 112 12.75 -13.19 -14.69
C MET A 112 13.85 -13.27 -15.76
N SER A 113 13.85 -14.35 -16.56
CA SER A 113 14.84 -14.52 -17.62
C SER A 113 14.63 -13.51 -18.77
N ARG A 114 15.71 -13.22 -19.51
CA ARG A 114 15.69 -12.31 -20.67
C ARG A 114 14.73 -12.82 -21.74
N GLU A 115 14.77 -14.13 -21.99
CA GLU A 115 13.94 -14.82 -22.97
C GLU A 115 12.46 -14.65 -22.63
N PHE A 116 12.09 -14.87 -21.36
CA PHE A 116 10.73 -14.68 -20.90
C PHE A 116 10.27 -13.23 -21.06
N LEU A 117 11.09 -12.26 -20.62
CA LEU A 117 10.76 -10.84 -20.71
C LEU A 117 10.52 -10.40 -22.17
N ARG A 118 11.39 -10.84 -23.08
CA ARG A 118 11.24 -10.58 -24.52
C ARG A 118 9.95 -11.17 -25.07
N GLU A 119 9.65 -12.42 -24.75
CA GLU A 119 8.42 -13.08 -25.20
C GLU A 119 7.16 -12.41 -24.62
N GLU A 120 7.16 -12.10 -23.33
CA GLU A 120 6.04 -11.40 -22.67
C GLU A 120 5.77 -10.05 -23.32
N ARG A 121 6.81 -9.26 -23.59
CA ARG A 121 6.70 -7.99 -24.31
C ARG A 121 6.10 -8.16 -25.71
N MET A 122 6.57 -9.16 -26.47
CA MET A 122 5.99 -9.49 -27.79
C MET A 122 4.50 -9.85 -27.70
N TRP A 123 4.11 -10.61 -26.68
CA TRP A 123 2.71 -10.98 -26.44
C TRP A 123 1.84 -9.78 -26.06
N LEU A 124 2.32 -8.89 -25.19
CA LEU A 124 1.64 -7.65 -24.83
C LEU A 124 1.41 -6.74 -26.04
N GLU A 125 2.42 -6.58 -26.90
CA GLU A 125 2.30 -5.77 -28.11
C GLU A 125 1.32 -6.37 -29.13
N ARG A 126 1.34 -7.70 -29.32
CA ARG A 126 0.52 -8.38 -30.33
C ARG A 126 -0.92 -8.63 -29.89
N ARG A 127 -1.14 -8.95 -28.61
CA ARG A 127 -2.44 -9.43 -28.11
C ARG A 127 -3.04 -8.59 -27.00
N SER A 128 -2.34 -7.55 -26.53
CA SER A 128 -2.78 -6.71 -25.40
C SER A 128 -3.14 -7.51 -24.13
N ARG A 129 -2.54 -8.70 -23.98
CA ARG A 129 -2.79 -9.61 -22.86
C ARG A 129 -1.49 -10.23 -22.39
N SER A 130 -1.28 -10.21 -21.08
CA SER A 130 -0.12 -10.83 -20.45
C SER A 130 -0.24 -12.35 -20.44
N ARG A 131 0.89 -13.05 -20.48
CA ARG A 131 0.97 -14.49 -20.22
C ARG A 131 0.94 -14.82 -18.73
N LEU A 132 1.10 -13.81 -17.87
CA LEU A 132 1.06 -13.95 -16.43
C LEU A 132 -0.40 -14.03 -15.96
N TYR A 133 -0.68 -15.01 -15.10
CA TYR A 133 -2.04 -15.31 -14.65
C TYR A 133 -2.57 -14.28 -13.64
N GLU A 134 -1.74 -13.85 -12.67
CA GLU A 134 -2.19 -12.98 -11.57
C GLU A 134 -1.15 -11.93 -11.17
N THR A 135 -0.22 -12.28 -10.29
CA THR A 135 0.74 -11.37 -9.68
C THR A 135 2.17 -11.83 -9.93
N THR A 136 3.08 -10.87 -10.04
CA THR A 136 4.51 -11.09 -10.30
C THR A 136 5.36 -10.89 -9.04
N ALA A 137 4.75 -10.41 -7.96
CA ALA A 137 5.37 -10.24 -6.66
C ALA A 137 4.54 -10.92 -5.56
N TRP A 138 5.22 -11.68 -4.69
CA TRP A 138 4.64 -12.43 -3.56
C TRP A 138 5.51 -12.35 -2.28
N SER A 139 6.15 -11.20 -2.06
CA SER A 139 7.02 -11.01 -0.90
C SER A 139 6.21 -10.66 0.36
N LEU A 140 6.04 -11.60 1.29
CA LEU A 140 5.30 -11.38 2.54
C LEU A 140 5.97 -10.35 3.45
N SER A 141 7.30 -10.24 3.39
CA SER A 141 8.03 -9.21 4.14
C SER A 141 7.59 -7.80 3.73
N LEU A 142 7.45 -7.56 2.41
CA LEU A 142 6.93 -6.29 1.88
C LEU A 142 5.42 -6.13 2.10
N LEU A 143 4.62 -7.16 1.79
CA LEU A 143 3.16 -7.07 1.89
C LEU A 143 2.74 -6.83 3.34
N PHE A 144 3.27 -7.59 4.30
CA PHE A 144 2.95 -7.40 5.71
C PHE A 144 3.52 -6.10 6.28
N GLY A 145 4.39 -5.38 5.53
CA GLY A 145 5.06 -4.18 6.01
C GLY A 145 5.90 -4.45 7.27
N ALA A 146 6.48 -5.64 7.36
CA ALA A 146 7.36 -6.03 8.45
C ALA A 146 8.80 -5.62 8.12
N SER A 147 9.53 -5.11 9.12
CA SER A 147 10.94 -4.74 8.95
C SER A 147 11.79 -6.00 8.89
N VAL A 148 12.11 -6.44 7.67
CA VAL A 148 12.94 -7.63 7.41
C VAL A 148 14.24 -7.21 6.75
N LEU A 149 15.37 -7.58 7.35
CA LEU A 149 16.71 -7.46 6.77
C LEU A 149 17.17 -8.84 6.27
N TRP A 150 18.08 -8.90 5.31
CA TRP A 150 18.71 -10.16 4.90
C TRP A 150 20.23 -10.09 4.88
N SER A 151 20.92 -11.23 5.01
CA SER A 151 22.38 -11.30 4.92
C SER A 151 22.85 -12.62 4.31
N SER A 152 24.02 -12.57 3.68
CA SER A 152 24.80 -13.75 3.27
C SER A 152 25.66 -14.32 4.41
N LYS A 153 25.75 -13.60 5.54
CA LYS A 153 26.50 -14.02 6.72
C LYS A 153 25.54 -14.55 7.80
N VAL A 154 25.76 -15.79 8.20
CA VAL A 154 25.02 -16.41 9.33
C VAL A 154 25.72 -16.02 10.64
N PRO A 155 25.01 -15.46 11.64
CA PRO A 155 25.59 -15.19 12.95
C PRO A 155 26.06 -16.49 13.63
N ALA A 156 27.23 -16.45 14.27
CA ALA A 156 27.82 -17.65 14.90
C ALA A 156 27.04 -18.14 16.13
N ALA A 157 26.43 -17.23 16.89
CA ALA A 157 25.66 -17.53 18.10
C ALA A 157 24.65 -16.41 18.39
N GLY A 158 23.84 -16.58 19.45
CA GLY A 158 22.94 -15.53 19.96
C GLY A 158 21.45 -15.74 19.62
N PHE A 159 21.13 -16.77 18.84
CA PHE A 159 19.76 -17.14 18.48
C PHE A 159 19.44 -18.54 19.03
N ALA A 160 18.22 -18.72 19.54
CA ALA A 160 17.70 -20.01 20.03
C ALA A 160 16.40 -20.37 19.30
N ALA A 161 16.02 -21.65 19.27
CA ALA A 161 14.80 -22.11 18.60
C ALA A 161 13.56 -21.30 19.05
N PHE A 162 12.74 -20.91 18.07
CA PHE A 162 11.50 -20.17 18.26
C PHE A 162 10.34 -21.00 17.72
N GLU A 163 9.78 -21.86 18.56
CA GLU A 163 8.82 -22.90 18.15
C GLU A 163 7.37 -22.42 18.13
N LYS A 164 7.07 -21.37 18.89
CA LYS A 164 5.72 -20.82 18.98
C LYS A 164 5.74 -19.33 19.17
N VAL A 165 4.77 -18.68 18.55
CA VAL A 165 4.45 -17.29 18.81
C VAL A 165 3.73 -17.18 20.16
N PRO A 166 4.22 -16.36 21.10
CA PRO A 166 3.48 -16.08 22.34
C PRO A 166 2.13 -15.44 22.01
N PRO A 167 1.03 -15.89 22.65
CA PRO A 167 -0.26 -15.24 22.49
C PRO A 167 -0.20 -13.79 22.97
N VAL A 168 -1.03 -12.94 22.39
CA VAL A 168 -1.24 -11.58 22.92
C VAL A 168 -1.84 -11.73 24.32
N GLY A 169 -1.07 -11.35 25.34
CA GLY A 169 -1.52 -11.42 26.73
C GLY A 169 -2.64 -10.42 27.00
N ARG A 170 -3.44 -10.68 28.04
CA ARG A 170 -4.41 -9.69 28.54
C ARG A 170 -3.66 -8.43 28.96
N ARG A 171 -4.09 -7.29 28.42
CA ARG A 171 -3.52 -5.98 28.75
C ARG A 171 -4.22 -5.44 29.99
N SER A 172 -3.46 -5.06 31.01
CA SER A 172 -3.99 -4.37 32.19
C SER A 172 -4.22 -2.91 31.87
N VAL A 173 -5.35 -2.36 32.29
CA VAL A 173 -5.60 -0.91 32.24
C VAL A 173 -5.03 -0.29 33.52
N PRO A 174 -3.97 0.55 33.46
CA PRO A 174 -3.41 1.16 34.65
C PRO A 174 -4.40 2.16 35.27
N LYS A 175 -4.29 2.42 36.58
CA LYS A 175 -5.11 3.47 37.20
C LYS A 175 -4.74 4.85 36.64
N ALA A 176 -5.74 5.64 36.28
CA ALA A 176 -5.58 7.00 35.78
C ALA A 176 -6.61 7.94 36.42
N THR A 177 -6.30 9.23 36.55
CA THR A 177 -7.23 10.26 37.04
C THR A 177 -7.85 11.09 35.93
N TYR A 178 -7.17 11.26 34.79
CA TYR A 178 -7.70 11.99 33.64
C TYR A 178 -8.20 11.06 32.54
N GLY A 179 -7.42 10.03 32.19
CA GLY A 179 -7.75 9.13 31.10
C GLY A 179 -6.61 8.23 30.65
N TRP A 180 -6.72 7.68 29.46
CA TRP A 180 -5.71 6.81 28.86
C TRP A 180 -5.31 7.29 27.46
N LEU A 181 -4.02 7.16 27.17
CA LEU A 181 -3.44 7.37 25.85
C LEU A 181 -3.09 6.02 25.21
N VAL A 182 -3.40 5.85 23.93
CA VAL A 182 -2.95 4.70 23.14
C VAL A 182 -2.27 5.19 21.87
N ASP A 183 -1.03 4.76 21.68
CA ASP A 183 -0.19 5.18 20.57
C ASP A 183 -0.79 4.80 19.21
N GLY A 184 -0.93 5.81 18.33
CA GLY A 184 -1.52 5.66 17.00
C GLY A 184 -0.66 4.88 16.02
N GLU A 185 0.65 4.73 16.27
CA GLU A 185 1.57 3.95 15.42
C GLU A 185 1.36 2.43 15.52
N ARG A 186 0.63 1.97 16.53
CA ARG A 186 0.29 0.56 16.68
C ARG A 186 -0.82 0.17 15.71
N ASP A 187 -0.67 -0.97 15.04
CA ASP A 187 -1.64 -1.41 14.01
C ASP A 187 -3.03 -1.62 14.62
N ASP A 188 -3.09 -2.15 15.84
CA ASP A 188 -4.32 -2.47 16.56
C ASP A 188 -5.01 -1.23 17.19
N SER A 189 -4.38 -0.05 17.13
CA SER A 189 -4.98 1.20 17.63
C SER A 189 -6.30 1.53 16.93
N VAL A 190 -6.38 1.37 15.60
CA VAL A 190 -7.61 1.66 14.84
C VAL A 190 -8.74 0.69 15.17
N ALA A 191 -8.42 -0.57 15.48
CA ALA A 191 -9.39 -1.55 15.94
C ALA A 191 -9.93 -1.18 17.32
N LEU A 192 -9.05 -0.76 18.25
CA LEU A 192 -9.48 -0.25 19.55
C LEU A 192 -10.40 0.96 19.41
N ALA A 193 -10.03 1.94 18.57
CA ALA A 193 -10.85 3.11 18.31
C ALA A 193 -12.24 2.71 17.79
N ALA A 194 -12.31 1.83 16.78
CA ALA A 194 -13.56 1.36 16.21
C ALA A 194 -14.47 0.66 17.23
N ARG A 195 -13.90 -0.24 18.06
CA ARG A 195 -14.66 -0.95 19.10
C ARG A 195 -15.22 -0.02 20.16
N MET A 196 -14.42 0.95 20.61
CA MET A 196 -14.82 1.91 21.63
C MET A 196 -15.93 2.84 21.11
N VAL A 197 -15.77 3.43 19.92
CA VAL A 197 -16.85 4.27 19.35
C VAL A 197 -18.11 3.47 19.04
N ALA A 198 -18.00 2.18 18.69
CA ALA A 198 -19.15 1.30 18.45
C ALA A 198 -19.95 0.99 19.73
N LYS A 199 -19.31 1.08 20.90
CA LYS A 199 -19.93 0.95 22.22
C LYS A 199 -20.50 2.27 22.76
N GLY A 200 -20.34 3.37 22.03
CA GLY A 200 -20.81 4.70 22.43
C GLY A 200 -19.78 5.53 23.20
N SER A 201 -18.56 5.02 23.41
CA SER A 201 -17.49 5.80 24.05
C SER A 201 -17.02 6.96 23.17
N THR A 202 -16.77 8.10 23.81
CA THR A 202 -16.06 9.23 23.21
C THR A 202 -14.56 8.90 23.14
N VAL A 203 -14.06 8.78 21.92
CA VAL A 203 -12.65 8.60 21.61
C VAL A 203 -12.15 9.84 20.89
N ARG A 204 -11.02 10.40 21.34
CA ARG A 204 -10.37 11.53 20.68
C ARG A 204 -9.09 11.09 19.99
N VAL A 205 -8.73 11.76 18.90
CA VAL A 205 -7.52 11.49 18.14
C VAL A 205 -6.67 12.75 18.08
N ALA A 206 -5.41 12.63 18.48
CA ALA A 206 -4.43 13.69 18.37
C ALA A 206 -4.11 13.96 16.90
N THR A 207 -4.34 15.19 16.45
CA THR A 207 -3.94 15.61 15.12
C THR A 207 -2.48 16.02 15.04
N GLU A 208 -1.83 16.33 16.17
CA GLU A 208 -0.42 16.75 16.27
C GLU A 208 0.38 15.84 17.20
N PRO A 209 1.71 15.71 17.00
CA PRO A 209 2.58 15.00 17.94
C PRO A 209 2.75 15.78 19.24
N PHE A 210 2.92 15.08 20.36
CA PHE A 210 3.11 15.68 21.67
C PHE A 210 3.98 14.79 22.57
N THR A 211 4.43 15.32 23.71
CA THR A 211 5.20 14.57 24.71
C THR A 211 4.51 14.65 26.07
N PHE A 212 4.23 13.49 26.67
CA PHE A 212 3.56 13.38 27.96
C PHE A 212 4.22 12.30 28.81
N GLY A 213 4.64 12.66 30.03
CA GLY A 213 5.28 11.73 30.96
C GLY A 213 6.61 11.19 30.43
N GLY A 214 7.41 12.03 29.77
CA GLY A 214 8.68 11.67 29.13
C GLY A 214 8.55 10.77 27.89
N ARG A 215 7.33 10.45 27.43
CA ARG A 215 7.07 9.65 26.23
C ARG A 215 6.55 10.53 25.11
N LYS A 216 7.13 10.36 23.91
CA LYS A 216 6.62 10.97 22.68
C LYS A 216 5.43 10.17 22.13
N PHE A 217 4.40 10.89 21.72
CA PHE A 217 3.22 10.37 21.05
C PHE A 217 3.10 11.03 19.67
N GLU A 218 2.78 10.23 18.66
CA GLU A 218 2.64 10.68 17.28
C GLU A 218 1.19 11.00 16.92
N ARG A 219 0.99 11.60 15.74
CA ARG A 219 -0.34 11.85 15.18
C ARG A 219 -1.13 10.54 15.06
N GLY A 220 -2.42 10.59 15.37
CA GLY A 220 -3.27 9.40 15.44
C GLY A 220 -3.36 8.77 16.83
N THR A 221 -2.63 9.28 17.82
CA THR A 221 -2.74 8.81 19.22
C THR A 221 -4.17 8.99 19.73
N LEU A 222 -4.71 7.94 20.33
CA LEU A 222 -6.05 7.92 20.89
C LEU A 222 -6.00 8.44 22.33
N LEU A 223 -6.97 9.27 22.68
CA LEU A 223 -7.22 9.75 24.03
C LEU A 223 -8.63 9.33 24.45
N PHE A 224 -8.71 8.67 25.61
CA PHE A 224 -9.95 8.27 26.26
C PHE A 224 -10.05 9.00 27.60
N ARG A 225 -10.96 9.97 27.73
CA ARG A 225 -11.12 10.77 28.95
C ARG A 225 -12.17 10.18 29.86
N ILE A 226 -11.87 10.11 31.17
CA ILE A 226 -12.80 9.60 32.19
C ILE A 226 -14.05 10.48 32.27
N GLU A 227 -13.89 11.80 32.18
CA GLU A 227 -15.01 12.75 32.27
C GLU A 227 -16.04 12.62 31.14
N GLU A 228 -15.65 12.04 29.99
CA GLU A 228 -16.53 11.87 28.82
C GLU A 228 -17.15 10.47 28.73
N ASN A 229 -16.76 9.54 29.61
CA ASN A 229 -17.07 8.12 29.48
C ASN A 229 -17.34 7.46 30.84
N GLU A 230 -18.58 7.03 31.06
CA GLU A 230 -18.95 6.25 32.24
C GLU A 230 -18.36 4.84 32.16
N GLY A 231 -17.79 4.31 33.26
CA GLY A 231 -17.27 2.94 33.29
C GLY A 231 -16.04 2.67 32.39
N LEU A 232 -15.38 3.73 31.90
CA LEU A 232 -14.35 3.66 30.85
C LEU A 232 -13.27 2.61 31.08
N ALA A 233 -12.79 2.43 32.31
CA ALA A 233 -11.71 1.47 32.60
C ALA A 233 -12.11 0.03 32.24
N ALA A 234 -13.32 -0.39 32.61
CA ALA A 234 -13.83 -1.74 32.34
C ALA A 234 -14.13 -1.93 30.84
N GLU A 235 -14.67 -0.89 30.20
CA GLU A 235 -14.94 -0.92 28.76
C GLU A 235 -13.67 -0.98 27.93
N LEU A 236 -12.65 -0.18 28.30
CA LEU A 236 -11.33 -0.20 27.67
C LEU A 236 -10.68 -1.57 27.85
N GLU A 237 -10.73 -2.15 29.05
CA GLU A 237 -10.18 -3.48 29.31
C GLU A 237 -10.84 -4.57 28.46
N ASP A 238 -12.17 -4.53 28.29
CA ASP A 238 -12.89 -5.46 27.43
C ASP A 238 -12.53 -5.25 25.95
N SER A 239 -12.47 -4.00 25.47
CA SER A 239 -12.13 -3.68 24.09
C SER A 239 -10.69 -4.02 23.70
N LEU A 240 -9.77 -4.05 24.68
CA LEU A 240 -8.37 -4.47 24.51
C LEU A 240 -8.19 -5.98 24.31
N ARG A 241 -9.23 -6.81 24.51
CA ARG A 241 -9.10 -8.27 24.36
C ARG A 241 -8.66 -8.64 22.94
N GLY A 242 -7.54 -9.35 22.85
CA GLY A 242 -6.93 -9.78 21.60
C GLY A 242 -6.19 -8.70 20.83
N LEU A 243 -6.10 -7.47 21.36
CA LEU A 243 -5.36 -6.36 20.75
C LEU A 243 -4.00 -6.18 21.42
N ASP A 244 -2.97 -5.94 20.62
CA ASP A 244 -1.59 -5.79 21.08
C ASP A 244 -1.20 -4.34 21.36
N VAL A 245 -2.08 -3.55 21.98
CA VAL A 245 -1.82 -2.15 22.34
C VAL A 245 -1.77 -1.96 23.85
N GLU A 246 -0.97 -1.00 24.29
CA GLU A 246 -0.79 -0.71 25.72
C GLU A 246 -1.34 0.69 26.05
N PRO A 247 -2.37 0.78 26.92
CA PRO A 247 -2.86 2.05 27.41
C PRO A 247 -1.88 2.67 28.41
N VAL A 248 -1.54 3.93 28.22
CA VAL A 248 -0.73 4.73 29.14
C VAL A 248 -1.64 5.60 29.98
N ALA A 249 -1.50 5.55 31.31
CA ALA A 249 -2.28 6.39 32.21
C ALA A 249 -1.91 7.87 32.05
N ALA A 250 -2.92 8.72 31.89
CA ALA A 250 -2.81 10.17 31.99
C ALA A 250 -3.41 10.64 33.32
N ASN A 251 -2.60 11.32 34.13
CA ASN A 251 -2.98 11.80 35.46
C ASN A 251 -3.14 13.34 35.53
N GLY A 252 -3.08 14.01 34.38
CA GLY A 252 -3.18 15.45 34.24
C GLY A 252 -3.33 15.83 32.77
N VAL A 253 -3.46 17.12 32.51
CA VAL A 253 -3.75 17.67 31.17
C VAL A 253 -2.52 18.27 30.50
N LEU A 254 -1.59 18.80 31.30
CA LEU A 254 -0.40 19.51 30.83
C LEU A 254 0.59 18.55 30.17
N VAL A 255 1.01 18.90 28.96
CA VAL A 255 2.04 18.18 28.20
C VAL A 255 3.38 18.93 28.27
N GLU A 256 4.47 18.21 28.03
CA GLU A 256 5.82 18.78 28.00
C GLU A 256 6.10 19.55 26.69
N SER A 257 5.46 19.12 25.60
CA SER A 257 5.57 19.70 24.26
C SER A 257 4.39 19.26 23.40
N GLY A 258 3.89 20.12 22.52
CA GLY A 258 2.71 19.87 21.69
C GLY A 258 1.42 20.37 22.35
N PRO A 259 0.23 19.99 21.84
CA PRO A 259 -1.04 20.39 22.41
C PRO A 259 -1.32 19.68 23.75
N ASP A 260 -1.89 20.43 24.70
CA ASP A 260 -2.41 19.87 25.95
C ASP A 260 -3.55 18.88 25.68
N LEU A 261 -3.73 17.88 26.56
CA LEU A 261 -4.71 16.81 26.35
C LEU A 261 -6.18 17.28 26.29
N GLY A 262 -6.45 18.52 26.71
CA GLY A 262 -7.76 19.17 26.61
C GLY A 262 -7.92 20.08 25.39
N GLY A 263 -6.91 20.18 24.53
CA GLY A 263 -6.89 21.06 23.35
C GLY A 263 -7.79 20.61 22.20
N GLU A 264 -8.01 21.51 21.24
CA GLU A 264 -8.85 21.26 20.05
C GLU A 264 -8.19 20.30 19.04
N GLU A 265 -6.88 20.09 19.18
CA GLU A 265 -6.07 19.14 18.43
C GLU A 265 -6.43 17.68 18.77
N PHE A 266 -7.15 17.43 19.87
CA PHE A 266 -7.73 16.14 20.22
C PHE A 266 -9.16 16.05 19.72
N ARG A 267 -9.31 15.69 18.43
CA ARG A 267 -10.61 15.68 17.74
C ARG A 267 -11.43 14.43 18.10
N PRO A 268 -12.72 14.57 18.45
CA PRO A 268 -13.56 13.42 18.72
C PRO A 268 -13.85 12.64 17.44
N LEU A 269 -13.81 11.31 17.56
CA LEU A 269 -14.28 10.41 16.54
C LEU A 269 -15.80 10.34 16.53
N ARG A 270 -16.32 9.88 15.40
CA ARG A 270 -17.74 9.58 15.23
C ARG A 270 -17.87 8.10 14.87
N GLN A 271 -18.87 7.44 15.44
CA GLN A 271 -19.13 6.04 15.16
C GLN A 271 -19.36 5.85 13.64
N PRO A 272 -18.59 4.96 12.98
CA PRO A 272 -18.80 4.66 11.57
C PRO A 272 -20.02 3.74 11.42
N HIS A 273 -21.09 4.24 10.80
CA HIS A 273 -22.19 3.43 10.29
C HIS A 273 -21.90 3.14 8.82
N THR A 274 -21.28 2.00 8.57
CA THR A 274 -20.71 1.68 7.26
C THR A 274 -21.62 0.80 6.42
N ALA A 275 -21.89 1.26 5.20
CA ALA A 275 -22.43 0.46 4.12
C ALA A 275 -21.34 0.09 3.10
N ILE A 276 -21.42 -1.12 2.54
CA ILE A 276 -20.51 -1.58 1.49
C ILE A 276 -21.34 -2.12 0.34
N PHE A 277 -21.09 -1.68 -0.90
CA PHE A 277 -21.73 -2.31 -2.06
C PHE A 277 -21.30 -3.76 -2.23
N ALA A 278 -22.28 -4.62 -2.48
CA ALA A 278 -22.12 -6.05 -2.61
C ALA A 278 -22.93 -6.59 -3.80
N GLY A 279 -22.62 -7.82 -4.21
CA GLY A 279 -23.25 -8.48 -5.35
C GLY A 279 -22.73 -7.97 -6.70
N TYR A 280 -23.15 -8.64 -7.78
CA TYR A 280 -22.75 -8.30 -9.14
C TYR A 280 -23.16 -6.85 -9.49
N PRO A 281 -22.28 -6.03 -10.13
CA PRO A 281 -20.99 -6.40 -10.73
C PRO A 281 -19.75 -6.15 -9.85
N PHE A 282 -19.93 -5.84 -8.56
CA PHE A 282 -18.82 -5.65 -7.65
C PHE A 282 -18.08 -6.97 -7.41
N SER A 283 -16.76 -6.90 -7.31
CA SER A 283 -15.93 -8.08 -7.14
C SER A 283 -16.11 -8.70 -5.76
N PRO A 284 -16.48 -9.99 -5.65
CA PRO A 284 -16.61 -10.70 -4.39
C PRO A 284 -15.25 -10.95 -3.72
N VAL A 285 -14.15 -10.95 -4.48
CA VAL A 285 -12.80 -11.12 -3.93
C VAL A 285 -12.42 -9.88 -3.11
N GLU A 286 -12.43 -8.71 -3.75
CA GLU A 286 -12.11 -7.45 -3.09
C GLU A 286 -13.17 -7.05 -2.05
N PHE A 287 -14.45 -7.39 -2.24
CA PHE A 287 -15.45 -7.31 -1.17
C PHE A 287 -15.07 -8.19 0.03
N GLY A 288 -14.64 -9.42 -0.20
CA GLY A 288 -14.23 -10.36 0.85
C GLY A 288 -13.02 -9.88 1.64
N GLU A 289 -12.09 -9.17 1.00
CA GLU A 289 -10.93 -8.56 1.67
C GLU A 289 -11.36 -7.40 2.58
N ILE A 290 -12.30 -6.54 2.15
CA ILE A 290 -12.85 -5.49 3.00
C ILE A 290 -13.68 -6.10 4.14
N TRP A 291 -14.49 -7.12 3.86
CA TRP A 291 -15.24 -7.85 4.89
C TRP A 291 -14.29 -8.44 5.95
N TYR A 292 -13.18 -9.04 5.54
CA TYR A 292 -12.15 -9.52 6.46
C TYR A 292 -11.63 -8.41 7.38
N LEU A 293 -11.44 -7.18 6.88
CA LEU A 293 -11.04 -6.04 7.73
C LEU A 293 -12.10 -5.71 8.79
N PHE A 294 -13.39 -5.73 8.45
CA PHE A 294 -14.45 -5.50 9.42
C PHE A 294 -14.57 -6.62 10.46
N ASP A 295 -14.65 -7.86 10.01
CA ASP A 295 -14.90 -9.03 10.86
C ASP A 295 -13.68 -9.38 11.72
N ARG A 296 -12.49 -9.46 11.10
CA ARG A 296 -11.29 -10.00 11.74
C ARG A 296 -10.35 -8.94 12.30
N LYS A 297 -10.34 -7.71 11.75
CA LYS A 297 -9.46 -6.64 12.24
C LYS A 297 -10.18 -5.68 13.17
N LEU A 298 -11.27 -5.06 12.73
CA LEU A 298 -12.00 -4.09 13.55
C LEU A 298 -12.88 -4.77 14.61
N GLY A 299 -13.59 -5.84 14.24
CA GLY A 299 -14.59 -6.47 15.10
C GLY A 299 -15.83 -5.60 15.28
N VAL A 300 -16.26 -4.90 14.22
CA VAL A 300 -17.45 -4.05 14.21
C VAL A 300 -18.35 -4.41 13.02
N PRO A 301 -19.69 -4.27 13.15
CA PRO A 301 -20.60 -4.63 12.07
C PRO A 301 -20.58 -3.62 10.91
N PHE A 302 -20.99 -4.09 9.73
CA PHE A 302 -21.27 -3.27 8.55
C PHE A 302 -22.51 -3.82 7.83
N SER A 303 -23.09 -3.02 6.93
CA SER A 303 -24.19 -3.45 6.06
C SER A 303 -23.72 -3.67 4.63
N GLY A 304 -23.86 -4.89 4.12
CA GLY A 304 -23.73 -5.16 2.69
C GLY A 304 -24.98 -4.71 1.93
N ILE A 305 -24.83 -3.82 0.97
CA ILE A 305 -25.93 -3.31 0.13
C ILE A 305 -25.81 -3.89 -1.27
N GLU A 306 -26.79 -4.69 -1.67
CA GLU A 306 -26.93 -5.07 -3.07
C GLU A 306 -27.39 -3.88 -3.90
N ILE A 307 -26.67 -3.61 -5.00
CA ILE A 307 -26.94 -2.46 -5.86
C ILE A 307 -28.36 -2.45 -6.42
N ALA A 308 -28.94 -3.62 -6.71
CA ALA A 308 -30.31 -3.76 -7.18
C ALA A 308 -31.34 -3.21 -6.18
N ARG A 309 -31.03 -3.24 -4.88
CA ARG A 309 -31.89 -2.74 -3.79
C ARG A 309 -31.51 -1.33 -3.33
N PHE A 310 -30.47 -0.73 -3.91
CA PHE A 310 -29.97 0.57 -3.47
C PHE A 310 -31.02 1.68 -3.51
N LYS A 311 -32.04 1.59 -4.39
CA LYS A 311 -33.14 2.55 -4.45
C LYS A 311 -34.02 2.55 -3.20
N GLU A 312 -34.19 1.40 -2.56
CA GLU A 312 -35.12 1.20 -1.44
C GLU A 312 -34.45 1.44 -0.08
N ILE A 313 -33.12 1.38 -0.01
CA ILE A 313 -32.37 1.55 1.23
C ILE A 313 -32.42 3.00 1.69
N ASP A 314 -32.64 3.27 2.97
CA ASP A 314 -32.40 4.59 3.57
C ASP A 314 -30.89 4.81 3.77
N LEU A 315 -30.33 5.73 3.00
CA LEU A 315 -28.88 6.01 3.02
C LEU A 315 -28.48 6.89 4.22
N ASP A 316 -29.45 7.58 4.85
CA ASP A 316 -29.17 8.50 5.96
C ASP A 316 -28.83 7.75 7.27
N ILE A 317 -29.07 6.43 7.33
CA ILE A 317 -28.59 5.54 8.41
C ILE A 317 -27.06 5.39 8.38
N TYR A 318 -26.44 5.63 7.22
CA TYR A 318 -25.01 5.42 7.02
C TYR A 318 -24.27 6.76 6.88
N ASN A 319 -23.08 6.84 7.47
CA ASN A 319 -22.17 7.98 7.30
C ASN A 319 -20.90 7.61 6.51
N VAL A 320 -20.69 6.32 6.22
CA VAL A 320 -19.65 5.79 5.34
C VAL A 320 -20.28 4.86 4.29
N LEU A 321 -19.91 5.06 3.03
CA LEU A 321 -20.25 4.18 1.92
C LEU A 321 -18.97 3.73 1.23
N VAL A 322 -18.69 2.43 1.22
CA VAL A 322 -17.55 1.83 0.53
C VAL A 322 -18.03 1.18 -0.78
N ILE A 323 -17.38 1.51 -1.89
CA ILE A 323 -17.64 0.95 -3.21
C ILE A 323 -16.41 0.13 -3.65
N PRO A 324 -16.51 -1.21 -3.64
CA PRO A 324 -15.44 -2.09 -4.12
C PRO A 324 -15.25 -1.97 -5.65
N PRO A 325 -14.13 -2.47 -6.19
CA PRO A 325 -13.94 -2.61 -7.64
C PRO A 325 -15.00 -3.50 -8.30
N CYS A 326 -15.29 -3.28 -9.58
CA CYS A 326 -16.09 -4.17 -10.43
C CYS A 326 -15.21 -5.08 -11.29
N PHE A 327 -15.70 -6.30 -11.58
CA PHE A 327 -15.00 -7.33 -12.37
C PHE A 327 -14.53 -6.83 -13.75
N GLY A 328 -15.40 -6.15 -14.49
CA GLY A 328 -15.18 -5.62 -15.84
C GLY A 328 -14.56 -4.22 -15.85
N GLY A 329 -14.06 -3.74 -14.72
CA GLY A 329 -13.39 -2.44 -14.62
C GLY A 329 -14.36 -1.25 -14.56
N ALA A 330 -13.82 -0.06 -14.84
CA ALA A 330 -14.51 1.20 -14.54
C ALA A 330 -15.80 1.40 -15.36
N GLY A 331 -15.86 0.89 -16.58
CA GLY A 331 -17.05 0.97 -17.44
C GLY A 331 -18.24 0.21 -16.84
N GLU A 332 -18.00 -0.98 -16.30
CA GLU A 332 -19.04 -1.77 -15.64
C GLU A 332 -19.49 -1.12 -14.31
N CYS A 333 -18.56 -0.54 -13.55
CA CYS A 333 -18.92 0.27 -12.38
C CYS A 333 -19.78 1.48 -12.74
N SER A 334 -19.46 2.20 -13.82
CA SER A 334 -20.29 3.31 -14.29
C SER A 334 -21.68 2.85 -14.74
N ALA A 335 -21.78 1.70 -15.41
CA ALA A 335 -23.08 1.13 -15.80
C ALA A 335 -23.93 0.71 -14.59
N ALA A 336 -23.30 0.17 -13.54
CA ALA A 336 -23.96 -0.21 -12.28
C ALA A 336 -24.47 1.00 -11.48
N MET A 337 -23.88 2.18 -11.71
CA MET A 337 -24.24 3.44 -11.05
C MET A 337 -24.77 4.44 -12.09
N PRO A 338 -25.99 4.23 -12.61
CA PRO A 338 -26.62 5.19 -13.53
C PRO A 338 -26.92 6.52 -12.83
N GLU A 339 -27.30 7.53 -13.60
CA GLU A 339 -27.54 8.91 -13.11
C GLU A 339 -28.38 9.00 -11.82
N PRO A 340 -29.50 8.26 -11.63
CA PRO A 340 -30.27 8.32 -10.39
C PRO A 340 -29.47 7.86 -9.16
N VAL A 341 -28.65 6.82 -9.31
CA VAL A 341 -27.76 6.31 -8.26
C VAL A 341 -26.68 7.35 -7.95
N ARG A 342 -26.05 7.91 -8.99
CA ARG A 342 -25.02 8.95 -8.87
C ARG A 342 -25.50 10.20 -8.15
N LYS A 343 -26.67 10.72 -8.53
CA LYS A 343 -27.28 11.91 -7.91
C LYS A 343 -27.63 11.66 -6.44
N ARG A 344 -28.10 10.45 -6.10
CA ARG A 344 -28.38 10.07 -4.73
C ARG A 344 -27.12 10.05 -3.86
N ILE A 345 -26.07 9.40 -4.35
CA ILE A 345 -24.76 9.36 -3.67
C ILE A 345 -24.20 10.78 -3.51
N GLU A 346 -24.22 11.60 -4.56
CA GLU A 346 -23.76 12.99 -4.51
C GLU A 346 -24.51 13.80 -3.44
N SER A 347 -25.84 13.71 -3.43
CA SER A 347 -26.67 14.41 -2.45
C SER A 347 -26.31 13.99 -1.02
N TRP A 348 -26.10 12.70 -0.78
CA TRP A 348 -25.67 12.16 0.52
C TRP A 348 -24.26 12.61 0.91
N VAL A 349 -23.29 12.61 -0.01
CA VAL A 349 -21.95 13.14 0.22
C VAL A 349 -22.03 14.62 0.61
N ARG A 350 -22.77 15.45 -0.13
CA ARG A 350 -22.91 16.88 0.17
C ARG A 350 -23.46 17.16 1.58
N ARG A 351 -24.35 16.29 2.09
CA ARG A 351 -24.90 16.34 3.47
C ARG A 351 -23.94 15.87 4.56
N GLY A 352 -22.77 15.36 4.20
CA GLY A 352 -21.73 14.96 5.13
C GLY A 352 -21.10 13.60 4.85
N GLY A 353 -21.59 12.84 3.87
CA GLY A 353 -21.22 11.43 3.73
C GLY A 353 -19.75 11.23 3.42
N THR A 354 -19.16 10.14 3.91
CA THR A 354 -17.81 9.71 3.53
C THR A 354 -17.92 8.63 2.46
N LEU A 355 -17.69 9.00 1.20
CA LEU A 355 -17.62 8.03 0.10
C LEU A 355 -16.19 7.50 -0.04
N VAL A 356 -16.01 6.20 0.06
CA VAL A 356 -14.74 5.51 -0.21
C VAL A 356 -14.92 4.63 -1.44
N ALA A 357 -14.19 4.90 -2.51
CA ALA A 357 -14.23 4.08 -3.73
C ALA A 357 -12.85 3.51 -4.04
N ILE A 358 -12.82 2.26 -4.52
CA ILE A 358 -11.60 1.48 -4.67
C ILE A 358 -11.43 1.01 -6.11
N GLY A 359 -10.21 1.11 -6.65
CA GLY A 359 -9.84 0.59 -7.97
C GLY A 359 -10.73 1.11 -9.09
N SER A 360 -11.41 0.20 -9.80
CA SER A 360 -12.30 0.57 -10.90
C SER A 360 -13.51 1.41 -10.48
N ALA A 361 -13.98 1.27 -9.24
CA ALA A 361 -15.02 2.16 -8.71
C ALA A 361 -14.50 3.56 -8.46
N ALA A 362 -13.26 3.71 -7.99
CA ALA A 362 -12.62 5.02 -7.88
C ALA A 362 -12.50 5.71 -9.24
N GLN A 363 -12.16 4.97 -10.30
CA GLN A 363 -12.11 5.51 -11.66
C GLN A 363 -13.50 5.93 -12.17
N ALA A 364 -14.56 5.18 -11.85
CA ALA A 364 -15.94 5.54 -12.20
C ALA A 364 -16.37 6.83 -11.48
N VAL A 365 -16.11 6.95 -10.17
CA VAL A 365 -16.39 8.16 -9.38
C VAL A 365 -15.59 9.37 -9.88
N ALA A 366 -14.32 9.17 -10.23
CA ALA A 366 -13.44 10.20 -10.76
C ALA A 366 -13.73 10.60 -12.22
N SER A 367 -14.65 9.92 -12.90
CA SER A 367 -14.91 10.12 -14.32
C SER A 367 -15.36 11.56 -14.63
N ALA A 368 -14.95 12.06 -15.80
CA ALA A 368 -15.41 13.34 -16.32
C ALA A 368 -16.92 13.39 -16.57
N GLU A 369 -17.60 12.24 -16.61
CA GLU A 369 -19.05 12.14 -16.75
C GLU A 369 -19.78 12.39 -15.42
N TRP A 370 -19.30 11.81 -14.31
CA TRP A 370 -19.93 12.00 -13.00
C TRP A 370 -19.71 13.42 -12.46
N LYS A 371 -18.53 14.00 -12.65
CA LYS A 371 -18.21 15.39 -12.24
C LYS A 371 -18.38 15.68 -10.73
N LEU A 372 -18.38 14.66 -9.87
CA LEU A 372 -18.48 14.85 -8.41
C LEU A 372 -17.21 15.45 -7.80
N VAL A 373 -16.04 15.01 -8.30
CA VAL A 373 -14.71 15.39 -7.80
C VAL A 373 -13.87 16.04 -8.89
N LYS A 374 -12.74 16.64 -8.53
CA LYS A 374 -11.67 17.14 -9.43
C LYS A 374 -10.59 16.10 -9.72
N ILE A 375 -10.53 15.01 -8.94
CA ILE A 375 -9.69 13.84 -9.21
C ILE A 375 -10.11 13.21 -10.54
N ARG A 376 -9.14 12.84 -11.39
CA ARG A 376 -9.42 12.25 -12.71
C ARG A 376 -8.58 10.99 -12.95
N PRO A 377 -9.11 9.97 -13.65
CA PRO A 377 -8.27 8.96 -14.27
C PRO A 377 -7.37 9.63 -15.30
N ARG A 378 -6.06 9.32 -15.28
CA ARG A 378 -5.09 9.98 -16.18
C ARG A 378 -5.48 9.84 -17.65
N GLY A 379 -6.01 8.68 -18.06
CA GLY A 379 -6.44 8.43 -19.43
C GLY A 379 -7.49 9.43 -19.96
N GLN A 380 -8.19 10.17 -19.10
CA GLN A 380 -9.21 11.16 -19.49
C GLN A 380 -8.68 12.60 -19.59
N VAL A 381 -7.45 12.86 -19.13
CA VAL A 381 -6.86 14.20 -19.00
C VAL A 381 -5.41 14.24 -19.49
N LEU A 382 -5.12 13.50 -20.57
CA LEU A 382 -3.77 13.35 -21.14
C LEU A 382 -3.19 14.65 -21.71
N ASP A 383 -4.05 15.57 -22.13
CA ASP A 383 -3.70 16.92 -22.55
C ASP A 383 -3.14 17.78 -21.42
N ARG A 384 -3.55 17.48 -20.17
CA ARG A 384 -3.10 18.19 -18.96
C ARG A 384 -2.02 17.44 -18.20
N PHE A 385 -2.11 16.11 -18.17
CA PHE A 385 -1.27 15.21 -17.39
C PHE A 385 -0.78 14.03 -18.24
N PRO A 386 0.04 14.27 -19.28
CA PRO A 386 0.62 13.19 -20.06
C PRO A 386 1.50 12.30 -19.16
N PRO A 387 1.59 10.98 -19.42
CA PRO A 387 2.52 10.12 -18.70
C PRO A 387 3.97 10.59 -18.92
N VAL A 388 4.85 10.37 -17.94
CA VAL A 388 6.26 10.81 -18.04
C VAL A 388 7.17 9.64 -17.71
N VAL A 389 8.10 9.30 -18.59
CA VAL A 389 9.01 8.15 -18.36
C VAL A 389 9.95 8.41 -17.18
N LEU A 390 10.34 9.66 -16.93
CA LEU A 390 11.09 10.06 -15.74
C LEU A 390 10.60 11.41 -15.21
N GLY A 391 9.92 11.41 -14.06
CA GLY A 391 9.15 12.56 -13.55
C GLY A 391 9.94 13.83 -13.22
N LEU A 392 9.26 14.82 -12.61
CA LEU A 392 9.80 16.14 -12.22
C LEU A 392 11.18 16.04 -11.56
N SER A 393 12.08 17.01 -11.80
CA SER A 393 13.29 17.11 -10.96
C SER A 393 12.91 17.24 -9.48
N PRO A 394 13.76 16.85 -8.51
CA PRO A 394 13.47 17.04 -7.08
C PRO A 394 13.06 18.48 -6.74
N ILE A 395 13.66 19.48 -7.40
CA ILE A 395 13.32 20.90 -7.26
C ILE A 395 11.91 21.19 -7.74
N GLN A 396 11.54 20.70 -8.93
CA GLN A 396 10.19 20.86 -9.48
C GLN A 396 9.13 20.09 -8.67
N ALA A 397 9.51 18.98 -8.03
CA ALA A 397 8.66 18.22 -7.13
C ALA A 397 8.33 19.00 -5.85
N VAL A 398 9.34 19.67 -5.29
CA VAL A 398 9.21 20.56 -4.12
C VAL A 398 8.39 21.80 -4.49
N GLN A 399 8.66 22.41 -5.64
CA GLN A 399 7.92 23.57 -6.15
C GLN A 399 6.46 23.27 -6.50
N ALA A 400 6.15 22.04 -6.94
CA ALA A 400 4.77 21.61 -7.17
C ALA A 400 3.94 21.52 -5.87
N GLY A 401 4.59 21.53 -4.70
CA GLY A 401 3.95 21.45 -3.40
C GLY A 401 3.44 20.06 -3.06
N ARG A 402 3.13 19.86 -1.77
CA ARG A 402 2.64 18.58 -1.21
C ARG A 402 1.30 18.11 -1.80
N PHE A 403 0.53 19.02 -2.42
CA PHE A 403 -0.86 18.79 -2.85
C PHE A 403 -1.04 18.37 -4.32
N ARG A 404 0.03 18.09 -5.07
CA ARG A 404 -0.08 17.73 -6.49
C ARG A 404 0.36 16.30 -6.78
N ALA A 405 -0.53 15.54 -7.39
CA ALA A 405 -0.26 14.22 -7.98
C ALA A 405 -0.50 14.26 -9.50
N ALA A 406 0.12 15.25 -10.14
CA ALA A 406 -0.10 15.62 -11.54
C ALA A 406 0.70 14.77 -12.54
N GLY A 407 1.66 13.94 -12.13
CA GLY A 407 2.59 13.29 -13.07
C GLY A 407 3.67 14.22 -13.63
N LEU A 408 3.34 15.41 -14.13
CA LEU A 408 4.19 16.59 -14.44
C LEU A 408 3.30 17.67 -15.08
N VAL A 409 3.56 18.95 -14.83
CA VAL A 409 2.98 20.08 -15.59
C VAL A 409 3.79 20.22 -16.88
N LEU A 410 3.12 20.21 -18.05
CA LEU A 410 3.76 20.61 -19.31
C LEU A 410 4.47 21.96 -19.10
N PRO A 411 5.76 22.12 -19.44
CA PRO A 411 6.38 23.43 -19.35
C PRO A 411 5.56 24.40 -20.19
N HIS A 412 4.96 25.39 -19.52
CA HIS A 412 4.51 26.59 -20.22
C HIS A 412 5.74 27.15 -20.91
N ARG A 413 5.67 27.34 -22.23
CA ARG A 413 6.74 27.84 -23.12
C ARG A 413 7.76 28.63 -22.32
N ALA A 414 8.85 27.98 -21.93
CA ALA A 414 9.94 28.67 -21.26
C ALA A 414 10.45 29.71 -22.27
N GLY A 415 10.35 30.97 -21.88
CA GLY A 415 11.14 32.03 -22.51
C GLY A 415 12.60 31.59 -22.56
N LYS A 416 13.31 32.10 -23.56
CA LYS A 416 14.70 31.75 -23.93
C LYS A 416 15.67 31.79 -22.73
N ASP A 417 15.76 30.73 -21.97
CA ASP A 417 16.90 30.50 -21.08
C ASP A 417 17.94 29.68 -21.83
N LYS A 418 19.01 30.37 -22.20
CA LYS A 418 20.20 29.82 -22.85
C LYS A 418 21.05 29.06 -21.82
N ALA A 419 21.73 28.06 -22.37
CA ALA A 419 22.98 27.45 -21.92
C ALA A 419 22.91 26.29 -20.91
N ALA A 420 22.93 25.06 -21.47
CA ALA A 420 23.76 23.98 -20.95
C ALA A 420 24.30 23.12 -22.11
N SER A 421 25.62 23.19 -22.29
CA SER A 421 26.55 22.41 -23.13
C SER A 421 25.99 21.28 -24.02
N LYS A 422 26.24 21.38 -25.33
CA LYS A 422 26.35 20.25 -26.25
C LYS A 422 27.61 19.44 -25.91
N GLU A 423 27.43 18.41 -25.10
CA GLU A 423 28.24 17.18 -25.22
C GLU A 423 27.28 16.12 -25.72
N ASP A 424 27.70 15.36 -26.72
CA ASP A 424 26.94 14.24 -27.25
C ASP A 424 26.94 13.10 -26.21
N ARG A 425 26.05 13.21 -25.22
CA ARG A 425 25.98 12.31 -24.04
C ARG A 425 25.33 10.96 -24.36
N TYR A 426 25.07 10.67 -25.63
CA TYR A 426 24.51 9.41 -26.10
C TYR A 426 25.57 8.34 -26.40
N ALA A 427 26.86 8.64 -26.26
CA ALA A 427 28.00 7.75 -26.53
C ALA A 427 28.11 6.48 -25.64
N GLY A 428 27.08 6.14 -24.86
CA GLY A 428 27.02 4.91 -24.05
C GLY A 428 25.64 4.27 -23.98
N TYR A 429 24.65 4.81 -24.70
CA TYR A 429 23.37 4.12 -24.86
C TYR A 429 23.57 2.99 -25.86
N LYS A 430 23.38 1.74 -25.43
CA LYS A 430 23.21 0.66 -26.39
C LYS A 430 21.90 0.93 -27.12
N SER A 431 21.96 1.21 -28.41
CA SER A 431 20.78 1.02 -29.27
C SER A 431 20.35 -0.43 -29.08
N PHE A 432 19.11 -0.65 -28.65
CA PHE A 432 18.60 -2.01 -28.61
C PHE A 432 18.41 -2.47 -30.06
N ASP A 433 18.97 -3.63 -30.40
CA ASP A 433 18.84 -4.22 -31.74
C ASP A 433 17.37 -4.55 -32.09
N SER A 434 16.49 -4.59 -31.09
CA SER A 434 15.05 -4.80 -31.23
C SER A 434 14.21 -3.93 -30.29
N PRO A 435 13.02 -3.45 -30.72
CA PRO A 435 12.04 -2.80 -29.82
C PRO A 435 11.48 -3.74 -28.74
N TYR A 436 11.81 -5.04 -28.82
CA TYR A 436 11.44 -6.06 -27.84
C TYR A 436 12.51 -6.29 -26.77
N ASP A 437 13.72 -5.76 -26.95
CA ASP A 437 14.82 -5.90 -25.98
C ASP A 437 14.78 -4.75 -24.96
N VAL A 438 13.63 -4.54 -24.33
CA VAL A 438 13.46 -3.52 -23.29
C VAL A 438 13.54 -4.19 -21.93
N GLU A 439 14.50 -3.74 -21.13
CA GLU A 439 14.72 -4.26 -19.79
C GLU A 439 13.67 -3.69 -18.81
N PRO A 440 13.25 -4.44 -17.77
CA PRO A 440 12.30 -3.96 -16.77
C PRO A 440 12.97 -2.98 -15.79
N VAL A 441 12.16 -2.11 -15.18
CA VAL A 441 12.60 -1.24 -14.09
C VAL A 441 12.88 -2.09 -12.85
N VAL A 442 14.09 -1.99 -12.33
CA VAL A 442 14.52 -2.71 -11.12
C VAL A 442 15.05 -1.70 -10.11
N GLY A 443 14.39 -1.61 -8.96
CA GLY A 443 14.83 -0.77 -7.84
C GLY A 443 16.08 -1.29 -7.15
N ASP A 444 16.78 -0.41 -6.42
CA ASP A 444 18.08 -0.70 -5.78
C ASP A 444 18.11 -2.01 -4.97
N GLY A 445 17.13 -2.21 -4.08
CA GLY A 445 17.05 -3.43 -3.25
C GLY A 445 16.79 -4.69 -4.08
N ALA A 446 15.85 -4.64 -5.03
CA ALA A 446 15.55 -5.73 -5.96
C ALA A 446 16.75 -6.10 -6.85
N SER A 447 17.59 -5.12 -7.19
CA SER A 447 18.79 -5.31 -7.99
C SER A 447 19.82 -6.24 -7.31
N LEU A 448 19.69 -6.40 -5.98
CA LEU A 448 20.43 -7.38 -5.19
C LEU A 448 19.79 -8.78 -5.21
N PHE A 449 18.82 -9.07 -6.06
CA PHE A 449 18.32 -10.43 -6.29
C PHE A 449 18.54 -10.87 -7.73
N CYS A 450 18.83 -9.94 -8.62
CA CYS A 450 19.19 -10.20 -10.00
C CYS A 450 20.65 -10.67 -10.12
N ALA A 451 20.92 -11.52 -11.12
CA ALA A 451 22.28 -11.86 -11.51
C ALA A 451 23.03 -10.61 -12.01
N PRO A 452 24.38 -10.58 -11.97
CA PRO A 452 25.16 -9.44 -12.44
C PRO A 452 24.89 -9.09 -13.92
N ASP A 453 24.61 -10.09 -14.73
CA ASP A 453 24.28 -10.02 -16.16
C ASP A 453 22.78 -9.98 -16.43
N SER A 454 21.93 -9.99 -15.40
CA SER A 454 20.49 -9.81 -15.59
C SER A 454 20.22 -8.47 -16.27
N PRO A 455 19.24 -8.41 -17.18
CA PRO A 455 18.86 -7.19 -17.85
C PRO A 455 18.37 -6.19 -16.79
N ARG A 456 18.87 -4.96 -16.83
CA ARG A 456 18.52 -3.91 -15.88
C ARG A 456 18.29 -2.63 -16.63
N TYR A 457 17.02 -2.21 -16.68
CA TYR A 457 16.71 -0.91 -17.21
C TYR A 457 17.52 0.15 -16.46
N MET A 458 18.46 0.78 -17.16
CA MET A 458 19.17 1.94 -16.66
C MET A 458 18.38 3.18 -17.11
N PRO A 459 17.68 3.87 -16.20
CA PRO A 459 16.98 5.09 -16.56
C PRO A 459 17.99 6.13 -17.08
N PRO A 460 17.65 6.93 -18.10
CA PRO A 460 18.51 8.01 -18.54
C PRO A 460 18.85 8.95 -17.38
N LYS A 461 20.07 9.50 -17.36
CA LYS A 461 20.54 10.44 -16.32
C LYS A 461 19.71 11.72 -16.21
N ARG A 462 18.82 11.99 -17.17
CA ARG A 462 17.89 13.12 -17.20
C ARG A 462 16.48 12.64 -17.56
N PRO A 463 15.43 13.32 -17.07
CA PRO A 463 14.06 13.13 -17.56
C PRO A 463 13.98 13.11 -19.08
N VAL A 464 13.36 12.08 -19.65
CA VAL A 464 13.01 12.01 -21.08
C VAL A 464 11.50 12.16 -21.20
N ASP A 465 11.06 13.11 -22.02
CA ASP A 465 9.64 13.34 -22.28
C ASP A 465 9.05 12.15 -23.05
N LEU A 466 7.84 11.73 -22.68
CA LEU A 466 7.10 10.69 -23.40
C LEU A 466 6.91 11.06 -24.87
N VAL A 467 6.81 12.34 -25.20
CA VAL A 467 6.74 12.85 -26.58
C VAL A 467 7.95 12.44 -27.41
N GLU A 468 9.14 12.37 -26.84
CA GLU A 468 10.32 11.87 -27.55
C GLU A 468 10.26 10.36 -27.76
N TRP A 469 9.64 9.62 -26.83
CA TRP A 469 9.54 8.17 -26.90
C TRP A 469 8.40 7.67 -27.79
N THR A 470 7.30 8.42 -27.85
CA THR A 470 6.16 8.18 -28.73
C THR A 470 6.23 9.03 -29.99
N LYS A 471 7.40 9.62 -30.30
CA LYS A 471 7.61 10.52 -31.45
C LYS A 471 7.13 9.91 -32.78
N ALA A 472 7.27 8.60 -32.94
CA ALA A 472 6.78 7.88 -34.13
C ALA A 472 5.24 7.85 -34.24
N LEU A 473 4.53 8.04 -33.13
CA LEU A 473 3.07 8.07 -33.01
C LEU A 473 2.51 9.49 -32.90
N LEU A 474 3.37 10.50 -32.74
CA LEU A 474 2.97 11.89 -32.58
C LEU A 474 3.07 12.65 -33.91
N PRO A 475 2.16 13.61 -34.15
CA PRO A 475 2.17 14.41 -35.36
C PRO A 475 3.34 15.41 -35.35
N SER A 476 3.52 16.16 -36.44
CA SER A 476 4.59 17.17 -36.58
C SER A 476 4.66 18.09 -35.34
N PRO A 477 5.86 18.55 -34.90
CA PRO A 477 6.03 19.48 -33.79
C PRO A 477 5.16 20.76 -33.86
N ASP A 478 4.72 21.14 -35.06
CA ASP A 478 3.85 22.30 -35.31
C ASP A 478 2.35 22.04 -35.06
N THR A 479 2.00 20.85 -34.57
CA THR A 479 0.60 20.49 -34.31
C THR A 479 0.01 21.27 -33.14
N LYS A 480 -1.12 21.94 -33.37
CA LYS A 480 -1.85 22.68 -32.33
C LYS A 480 -2.20 21.78 -31.13
N PRO A 481 -2.08 22.26 -29.87
CA PRO A 481 -2.39 21.48 -28.67
C PRO A 481 -3.76 20.80 -28.67
N GLU A 482 -4.81 21.47 -29.18
CA GLU A 482 -6.17 20.90 -29.24
C GLU A 482 -6.26 19.67 -30.17
N ARG A 483 -5.33 19.53 -31.12
CA ARG A 483 -5.28 18.42 -32.08
C ARG A 483 -4.41 17.25 -31.61
N LEU A 484 -3.75 17.35 -30.45
CA LEU A 484 -2.87 16.30 -29.92
C LEU A 484 -3.65 15.18 -29.22
N LYS A 485 -4.85 15.46 -28.70
CA LYS A 485 -5.60 14.52 -27.85
C LYS A 485 -5.82 13.13 -28.49
N PRO A 486 -6.26 12.97 -29.76
CA PRO A 486 -6.42 11.65 -30.36
C PRO A 486 -5.12 10.85 -30.45
N TYR A 487 -4.00 11.53 -30.72
CA TYR A 487 -2.68 10.88 -30.78
C TYR A 487 -2.19 10.46 -29.40
N LEU A 488 -2.43 11.29 -28.38
CA LEU A 488 -2.15 10.98 -26.99
C LEU A 488 -2.98 9.78 -26.50
N GLU A 489 -4.25 9.68 -26.90
CA GLU A 489 -5.12 8.54 -26.57
C GLU A 489 -4.62 7.23 -27.19
N VAL A 490 -4.18 7.24 -28.45
CA VAL A 490 -3.58 6.07 -29.12
C VAL A 490 -2.27 5.66 -28.43
N ALA A 491 -1.40 6.63 -28.14
CA ALA A 491 -0.14 6.38 -27.43
C ALA A 491 -0.40 5.82 -26.03
N ASP A 492 -1.29 6.44 -25.26
CA ASP A 492 -1.72 6.01 -23.93
C ASP A 492 -2.29 4.59 -23.93
N GLY A 493 -3.15 4.27 -24.91
CA GLY A 493 -3.72 2.94 -25.08
C GLY A 493 -2.65 1.86 -25.30
N ARG A 494 -1.60 2.15 -26.07
CA ARG A 494 -0.45 1.25 -26.21
C ARG A 494 0.31 1.10 -24.89
N LEU A 495 0.60 2.20 -24.20
CA LEU A 495 1.34 2.18 -22.92
C LEU A 495 0.60 1.41 -21.82
N ARG A 496 -0.73 1.52 -21.77
CA ARG A 496 -1.55 0.79 -20.80
C ARG A 496 -1.44 -0.72 -20.94
N ARG A 497 -1.09 -1.27 -22.12
CA ARG A 497 -0.87 -2.72 -22.29
C ARG A 497 0.19 -3.26 -21.31
N PHE A 498 1.15 -2.41 -20.96
CA PHE A 498 2.29 -2.74 -20.10
C PHE A 498 2.03 -2.51 -18.61
N HIS A 499 0.79 -2.21 -18.20
CA HIS A 499 0.46 -2.07 -16.79
C HIS A 499 0.89 -3.32 -15.98
N PRO A 500 1.29 -3.15 -14.71
CA PRO A 500 1.82 -4.25 -13.92
C PRO A 500 0.76 -5.32 -13.69
N ARG A 501 1.21 -6.57 -13.68
CA ARG A 501 0.42 -7.73 -13.26
C ARG A 501 0.84 -8.05 -11.83
N GLY A 502 0.41 -7.23 -10.89
CA GLY A 502 0.69 -7.39 -9.46
C GLY A 502 2.16 -7.21 -9.14
N ALA A 503 2.63 -5.97 -9.22
CA ALA A 503 3.94 -5.57 -8.74
C ALA A 503 3.80 -4.96 -7.34
N ILE A 504 4.87 -4.99 -6.54
CA ILE A 504 4.92 -4.24 -5.28
C ILE A 504 5.68 -2.94 -5.54
N LEU A 505 5.00 -1.82 -5.32
CA LEU A 505 5.48 -0.48 -5.63
C LEU A 505 5.63 0.35 -4.34
N ARG A 506 6.55 1.30 -4.37
CA ARG A 506 6.72 2.28 -3.30
C ARG A 506 5.72 3.41 -3.43
N VAL A 507 5.05 3.69 -2.31
CA VAL A 507 4.20 4.86 -2.11
C VAL A 507 4.77 5.65 -0.94
N ASP A 508 4.94 6.96 -1.14
CA ASP A 508 5.29 7.91 -0.09
C ASP A 508 3.99 8.44 0.56
N VAL A 509 3.94 8.45 1.89
CA VAL A 509 2.77 8.83 2.70
C VAL A 509 2.99 10.19 3.33
N ASP A 510 2.01 11.09 3.18
CA ASP A 510 1.97 12.35 3.92
C ASP A 510 1.36 12.12 5.31
N ARG A 511 2.22 12.10 6.33
CA ARG A 511 1.83 11.83 7.72
C ARG A 511 1.11 13.01 8.40
N GLU A 512 1.08 14.19 7.79
CA GLU A 512 0.30 15.33 8.30
C GLU A 512 -1.18 15.19 7.96
N LEU A 513 -1.50 14.46 6.88
CA LEU A 513 -2.87 14.13 6.51
C LEU A 513 -3.34 12.94 7.33
N TRP A 514 -4.54 13.04 7.92
CA TRP A 514 -5.07 12.05 8.86
C TRP A 514 -5.24 10.63 8.29
N LEU A 515 -5.35 10.51 6.97
CA LEU A 515 -5.34 9.21 6.30
C LEU A 515 -4.01 8.46 6.48
N GLY A 516 -2.89 9.18 6.66
CA GLY A 516 -1.56 8.63 6.89
C GLY A 516 -1.21 8.36 8.37
N PHE A 517 -2.13 8.57 9.31
CA PHE A 517 -1.85 8.35 10.73
C PHE A 517 -1.54 6.88 11.04
N GLY A 518 -0.50 6.67 11.84
CA GLY A 518 0.02 5.34 12.20
C GLY A 518 0.88 4.66 11.11
N LEU A 519 1.09 5.30 9.96
CA LEU A 519 1.90 4.77 8.87
C LEU A 519 3.32 5.35 8.84
N PRO A 520 4.30 4.57 8.34
CA PRO A 520 5.62 5.10 8.04
C PRO A 520 5.57 6.03 6.81
N GLU A 521 6.60 6.84 6.60
CA GLU A 521 6.70 7.77 5.47
C GLU A 521 6.72 7.09 4.09
N LYS A 522 7.11 5.82 4.04
CA LYS A 522 7.16 5.00 2.82
C LYS A 522 6.51 3.66 3.10
N ILE A 523 5.62 3.25 2.22
CA ILE A 523 4.90 1.97 2.30
C ILE A 523 5.02 1.19 1.00
N ALA A 524 4.88 -0.12 1.11
CA ALA A 524 4.84 -1.03 -0.02
C ALA A 524 3.37 -1.33 -0.36
N VAL A 525 2.97 -1.09 -1.60
CA VAL A 525 1.61 -1.37 -2.07
C VAL A 525 1.64 -2.36 -3.20
N HIS A 526 0.71 -3.30 -3.19
CA HIS A 526 0.45 -4.13 -4.36
C HIS A 526 -0.32 -3.33 -5.41
N PHE A 527 0.09 -3.42 -6.67
CA PHE A 527 -0.51 -2.66 -7.75
C PHE A 527 -0.65 -3.48 -9.04
N ARG A 528 -1.86 -3.46 -9.58
CA ARG A 528 -2.36 -4.19 -10.75
C ARG A 528 -3.15 -3.29 -11.71
N ALA A 529 -3.64 -2.14 -11.25
CA ALA A 529 -4.55 -1.31 -12.03
C ALA A 529 -3.93 -0.84 -13.36
N GLY A 530 -4.78 -0.83 -14.41
CA GLY A 530 -4.40 -0.40 -15.76
C GLY A 530 -4.38 1.12 -15.96
N ASP A 531 -4.97 1.88 -15.04
CA ASP A 531 -4.93 3.34 -15.03
C ASP A 531 -4.71 3.87 -13.61
N VAL A 532 -4.43 5.16 -13.52
CA VAL A 532 -3.97 5.83 -12.29
C VAL A 532 -4.77 7.10 -12.03
N LEU A 533 -4.80 7.55 -10.77
CA LEU A 533 -5.49 8.77 -10.38
C LEU A 533 -4.53 9.96 -10.40
N VAL A 534 -4.94 11.03 -11.06
CA VAL A 534 -4.25 12.31 -11.03
C VAL A 534 -5.13 13.36 -10.36
N ALA A 535 -4.48 14.26 -9.64
CA ALA A 535 -5.14 15.30 -8.87
C ALA A 535 -4.29 16.58 -8.88
N ASP A 536 -4.98 17.72 -8.89
CA ASP A 536 -4.39 19.05 -8.75
C ASP A 536 -4.94 19.71 -7.49
N TRP A 537 -4.26 20.76 -7.04
CA TRP A 537 -4.72 21.55 -5.90
C TRP A 537 -6.16 22.04 -6.12
N PRO A 538 -7.05 22.01 -5.11
CA PRO A 538 -6.81 21.78 -3.67
C PRO A 538 -7.00 20.33 -3.20
N VAL A 539 -6.98 19.33 -4.09
CA VAL A 539 -7.17 17.93 -3.69
C VAL A 539 -6.01 17.48 -2.78
N GLU A 540 -6.34 16.77 -1.70
CA GLU A 540 -5.34 16.16 -0.82
C GLU A 540 -4.89 14.81 -1.38
N VAL A 541 -3.59 14.54 -1.33
CA VAL A 541 -2.99 13.27 -1.77
C VAL A 541 -2.22 12.64 -0.59
N PRO A 542 -2.92 11.92 0.32
CA PRO A 542 -2.28 11.30 1.48
C PRO A 542 -1.22 10.25 1.13
N ALA A 543 -1.34 9.61 -0.02
CA ALA A 543 -0.45 8.55 -0.45
C ALA A 543 -0.16 8.68 -1.95
N ARG A 544 1.11 8.85 -2.30
CA ARG A 544 1.56 9.13 -3.68
C ARG A 544 2.62 8.14 -4.12
N PHE A 545 2.52 7.61 -5.33
CA PHE A 545 3.58 6.78 -5.90
C PHE A 545 4.91 7.53 -5.98
N ALA A 546 6.01 6.83 -5.66
CA ALA A 546 7.35 7.40 -5.68
C ALA A 546 7.81 7.82 -7.09
N SER A 547 8.98 8.44 -7.17
CA SER A 547 9.64 8.74 -8.43
C SER A 547 10.06 7.44 -9.16
N PRO A 548 10.18 7.44 -10.50
CA PRO A 548 10.41 6.20 -11.26
C PRO A 548 11.66 5.41 -10.84
N ASP A 549 12.72 6.10 -10.39
CA ASP A 549 13.96 5.51 -9.89
C ASP A 549 13.79 4.74 -8.57
N LYS A 550 12.75 5.05 -7.79
CA LYS A 550 12.46 4.45 -6.47
C LYS A 550 11.14 3.69 -6.44
N LEU A 551 10.40 3.68 -7.54
CA LEU A 551 9.03 3.18 -7.61
C LEU A 551 8.97 1.65 -7.45
N HIS A 552 9.89 0.92 -8.09
CA HIS A 552 9.89 -0.53 -8.08
C HIS A 552 10.46 -1.10 -6.78
N LEU A 553 9.72 -1.98 -6.11
CA LEU A 553 10.23 -2.82 -5.01
C LEU A 553 10.28 -4.30 -5.41
N SER A 554 9.24 -4.82 -6.05
CA SER A 554 9.17 -6.23 -6.46
C SER A 554 8.25 -6.47 -7.65
N GLY A 555 8.41 -7.64 -8.28
CA GLY A 555 7.64 -8.07 -9.44
C GLY A 555 8.12 -7.49 -10.77
N LEU A 556 7.26 -7.52 -11.78
CA LEU A 556 7.56 -7.02 -13.10
C LEU A 556 6.99 -5.60 -13.28
N LEU A 557 7.88 -4.62 -13.48
CA LEU A 557 7.50 -3.27 -13.84
C LEU A 557 8.17 -2.85 -15.15
N TRP A 558 7.37 -2.68 -16.20
CA TRP A 558 7.84 -2.14 -17.47
C TRP A 558 8.13 -0.63 -17.38
N PRO A 559 9.13 -0.09 -18.10
CA PRO A 559 9.40 1.35 -18.14
C PRO A 559 8.17 2.18 -18.55
N GLU A 560 7.34 1.66 -19.46
CA GLU A 560 6.05 2.23 -19.86
C GLU A 560 5.14 2.46 -18.64
N ALA A 561 4.97 1.42 -17.83
CA ALA A 561 4.13 1.47 -16.65
C ALA A 561 4.75 2.33 -15.54
N ALA A 562 6.06 2.24 -15.32
CA ALA A 562 6.75 3.07 -14.34
C ALA A 562 6.50 4.57 -14.61
N GLY A 563 6.60 4.98 -15.88
CA GLY A 563 6.31 6.36 -16.27
C GLY A 563 4.84 6.76 -16.18
N ARG A 564 3.94 5.80 -16.34
CA ARG A 564 2.50 6.02 -16.09
C ARG A 564 2.18 6.12 -14.61
N ILE A 565 2.89 5.44 -13.73
CA ILE A 565 2.47 5.33 -12.33
C ILE A 565 3.15 6.39 -11.46
N ALA A 566 4.40 6.72 -11.74
CA ALA A 566 5.16 7.58 -10.85
C ALA A 566 4.49 8.93 -10.59
N ARG A 567 4.57 9.37 -9.33
CA ARG A 567 4.06 10.67 -8.84
C ARG A 567 2.55 10.86 -8.99
N THR A 568 1.79 9.79 -9.24
CA THR A 568 0.32 9.80 -9.21
C THR A 568 -0.20 9.49 -7.82
N ALA A 569 -1.49 9.73 -7.62
CA ALA A 569 -2.14 9.45 -6.35
C ALA A 569 -2.39 7.94 -6.27
N TYR A 570 -1.90 7.32 -5.19
CA TYR A 570 -2.41 6.02 -4.76
C TYR A 570 -3.71 6.21 -3.99
N VAL A 571 -3.75 7.23 -3.11
CA VAL A 571 -4.97 7.69 -2.44
C VAL A 571 -5.11 9.19 -2.65
N ALA A 572 -6.32 9.62 -3.02
CA ALA A 572 -6.70 11.03 -3.10
C ALA A 572 -7.98 11.28 -2.30
N ARG A 573 -8.06 12.44 -1.65
CA ARG A 573 -9.21 12.86 -0.85
C ARG A 573 -9.63 14.26 -1.26
N GLU A 574 -10.93 14.43 -1.51
CA GLU A 574 -11.53 15.73 -1.80
C GLU A 574 -12.73 15.98 -0.89
N GLN A 575 -12.73 17.13 -0.23
CA GLN A 575 -13.87 17.58 0.56
C GLN A 575 -14.94 18.13 -0.36
N ILE A 576 -16.18 17.66 -0.18
CA ILE A 576 -17.35 18.08 -0.95
C ILE A 576 -18.38 18.62 0.04
N GLU A 577 -18.46 19.95 0.14
CA GLU A 577 -19.29 20.64 1.13
C GLU A 577 -19.05 20.12 2.55
N ARG A 578 -20.04 19.44 3.14
CA ARG A 578 -19.94 18.86 4.49
C ARG A 578 -19.32 17.46 4.50
N GLY A 579 -19.29 16.76 3.36
CA GLY A 579 -18.76 15.40 3.27
C GLY A 579 -17.44 15.33 2.52
N GLN A 580 -17.11 14.13 2.05
CA GLN A 580 -15.85 13.87 1.37
C GLN A 580 -15.91 12.65 0.46
N VAL A 581 -14.99 12.63 -0.49
CA VAL A 581 -14.74 11.51 -1.38
C VAL A 581 -13.28 11.09 -1.27
N ILE A 582 -13.04 9.80 -1.03
CA ILE A 582 -11.73 9.18 -0.88
C ILE A 582 -11.60 8.09 -1.94
N LEU A 583 -10.59 8.21 -2.79
CA LEU A 583 -10.39 7.34 -3.94
C LEU A 583 -9.06 6.61 -3.83
N PHE A 584 -9.11 5.28 -3.91
CA PHE A 584 -7.95 4.40 -3.97
C PHE A 584 -7.70 3.95 -5.40
N ALA A 585 -6.49 4.13 -5.92
CA ALA A 585 -6.13 3.80 -7.29
C ALA A 585 -6.21 2.29 -7.59
N ASP A 586 -6.03 1.46 -6.56
CA ASP A 586 -6.17 0.01 -6.61
C ASP A 586 -6.63 -0.52 -5.25
N ASP A 587 -6.81 -1.82 -5.14
CA ASP A 587 -7.18 -2.48 -3.90
C ASP A 587 -6.14 -2.29 -2.78
N PRO A 588 -6.50 -1.62 -1.65
CA PRO A 588 -5.60 -1.42 -0.52
C PRO A 588 -5.44 -2.64 0.38
N ALA A 589 -6.30 -3.66 0.24
CA ALA A 589 -6.38 -4.77 1.17
C ALA A 589 -5.98 -6.12 0.55
N PHE A 590 -5.26 -6.11 -0.58
CA PHE A 590 -4.91 -7.30 -1.36
C PHE A 590 -4.51 -8.49 -0.49
N ARG A 591 -5.30 -9.57 -0.59
CA ARG A 591 -5.20 -10.85 0.14
C ARG A 591 -5.18 -10.73 1.66
N ALA A 592 -5.67 -9.62 2.20
CA ALA A 592 -5.48 -9.19 3.58
C ALA A 592 -4.00 -9.18 4.04
N ALA A 593 -3.08 -9.15 3.07
CA ALA A 593 -1.64 -9.21 3.29
C ALA A 593 -1.01 -7.83 3.27
N SER A 594 -1.53 -6.88 2.47
CA SER A 594 -1.01 -5.52 2.33
C SER A 594 -1.36 -4.62 3.52
N LEU A 595 -0.72 -4.84 4.68
CA LEU A 595 -1.16 -4.24 5.96
C LEU A 595 -1.01 -2.71 6.00
N ASP A 596 0.01 -2.15 5.36
CA ASP A 596 0.20 -0.70 5.29
C ASP A 596 -0.90 -0.01 4.49
N SER A 597 -1.18 -0.47 3.27
CA SER A 597 -2.28 0.09 2.49
C SER A 597 -3.65 -0.21 3.12
N ALA A 598 -3.81 -1.35 3.79
CA ALA A 598 -5.03 -1.66 4.52
C ALA A 598 -5.29 -0.65 5.66
N ARG A 599 -4.23 -0.15 6.32
CA ARG A 599 -4.38 0.91 7.33
C ARG A 599 -4.95 2.21 6.74
N LEU A 600 -4.64 2.56 5.49
CA LEU A 600 -5.22 3.74 4.82
C LEU A 600 -6.76 3.63 4.70
N VAL A 601 -7.28 2.46 4.31
CA VAL A 601 -8.73 2.26 4.19
C VAL A 601 -9.40 2.14 5.57
N LEU A 602 -8.74 1.53 6.55
CA LEU A 602 -9.22 1.52 7.94
C LEU A 602 -9.31 2.94 8.51
N ASN A 603 -8.30 3.79 8.26
CA ASN A 603 -8.34 5.19 8.64
C ASN A 603 -9.50 5.91 7.93
N ALA A 604 -9.70 5.69 6.63
CA ALA A 604 -10.82 6.29 5.87
C ALA A 604 -12.20 5.95 6.47
N ILE A 605 -12.37 4.71 6.94
CA ILE A 605 -13.63 4.22 7.53
C ILE A 605 -13.80 4.73 8.96
N VAL A 606 -12.79 4.56 9.82
CA VAL A 606 -12.91 4.78 11.28
C VAL A 606 -12.71 6.26 11.64
N LEU A 607 -11.76 6.94 10.99
CA LEU A 607 -11.42 8.33 11.28
C LEU A 607 -12.18 9.31 10.37
N GLY A 608 -12.53 8.87 9.15
CA GLY A 608 -13.14 9.71 8.12
C GLY A 608 -14.38 10.49 8.59
N PRO A 609 -15.39 9.85 9.22
CA PRO A 609 -16.58 10.53 9.72
C PRO A 609 -16.28 11.67 10.70
N GLY A 610 -15.26 11.53 11.56
CA GLY A 610 -14.90 12.53 12.57
C GLY A 610 -13.91 13.59 12.08
N LEU A 611 -12.96 13.23 11.21
CA LEU A 611 -11.86 14.11 10.81
C LEU A 611 -12.07 14.79 9.47
N GLY A 612 -12.87 14.19 8.58
CA GLY A 612 -13.00 14.63 7.20
C GLY A 612 -14.39 15.14 6.82
N THR A 613 -15.38 15.06 7.73
CA THR A 613 -16.76 15.48 7.48
C THR A 613 -17.34 16.32 8.60
N ARG A 614 -18.41 17.03 8.29
CA ARG A 614 -19.32 17.67 9.24
C ARG A 614 -20.70 17.08 9.03
N TRP A 615 -20.84 15.78 9.32
CA TRP A 615 -22.12 15.10 9.23
C TRP A 615 -23.15 15.73 10.18
N SER A 616 -24.31 16.07 9.64
CA SER A 616 -25.48 16.51 10.39
C SER A 616 -26.63 15.58 10.04
N ALA A 617 -26.58 14.30 10.43
CA ALA A 617 -27.83 13.54 10.50
C ALA A 617 -28.53 13.86 11.83
N PRO A 618 -29.87 13.87 11.84
CA PRO A 618 -30.60 13.88 13.08
C PRO A 618 -30.26 12.60 13.84
N VAL A 619 -29.87 12.76 15.10
CA VAL A 619 -29.96 11.70 16.10
C VAL A 619 -31.43 11.24 16.07
N ARG A 620 -31.68 9.98 15.67
CA ARG A 620 -32.98 9.36 15.92
C ARG A 620 -32.94 8.70 17.29
#